data_AF-A0A6L9Z7C8-F1
#
_entry.id   AF-A0A6L9Z7C8-F1
#
_cell.length_a   1.000
_cell.length_b   1.000
_cell.length_c   1.000
_cell.angle_alpha   90.00
_cell.angle_beta   90.00
_cell.angle_gamma   90.00
#
_symmetry.space_group_name_H-M   'P 1'
#
loop_
_entity.id
_entity.type
_entity.pdbx_description
1 polymer ?
#
loop_
_entity_poly.entity_id
_entity_poly.type
_entity_poly.pdbx_seq_one_letter_code
_entity_poly.pdbx_strand_id
1 'polypeptide(L)'
;MTFNKTLTPREKFESAVKHLLKPTSLETEKAKSYAALFNGIKSNLRKFYLPDDKIYEVINETYLRGIKLIESGQEIENPGAWIRVTSFNVIREMSRKREKEQLWDSNLIEQKIAPEYSHSLSSANSEDENLKLLELALQKLEPQDSQLIVLRHIEGLSWQQVVNHLASQGEYLTEASARQRGNRSLKRLRKIFFELKKHN
;
A
#
# COMPACT_ATOMS: atom_id res chain seq x y z
N MET A 1 -5.78 37.92 -23.38
CA MET A 1 -4.61 37.03 -23.13
C MET A 1 -4.76 36.43 -21.74
N THR A 2 -5.24 35.19 -21.66
CA THR A 2 -5.25 34.42 -20.41
C THR A 2 -3.84 33.88 -20.18
N PHE A 3 -3.12 34.44 -19.21
CA PHE A 3 -1.86 33.87 -18.75
C PHE A 3 -2.16 32.51 -18.11
N ASN A 4 -1.82 31.42 -18.79
CA ASN A 4 -1.76 30.10 -18.17
C ASN A 4 -0.60 30.10 -17.18
N LYS A 5 -0.88 30.49 -15.93
CA LYS A 5 0.10 30.46 -14.85
C LYS A 5 0.49 28.99 -14.63
N THR A 6 1.70 28.62 -15.01
CA THR A 6 2.26 27.30 -14.72
C THR A 6 2.40 27.17 -13.20
N LEU A 7 1.70 26.19 -12.62
CA LEU A 7 1.80 25.91 -11.19
C LEU A 7 3.25 25.54 -10.85
N THR A 8 3.76 26.10 -9.76
CA THR A 8 5.03 25.70 -9.16
C THR A 8 5.00 24.23 -8.72
N PRO A 9 6.16 23.54 -8.60
CA PRO A 9 6.20 22.17 -8.09
C PRO A 9 5.48 22.00 -6.75
N ARG A 10 5.60 23.01 -5.86
CA ARG A 10 4.89 23.07 -4.58
C ARG A 10 3.37 23.11 -4.76
N GLU A 11 2.88 24.05 -5.57
CA GLU A 11 1.44 24.18 -5.82
C GLU A 11 0.84 22.92 -6.47
N LYS A 12 1.60 22.25 -7.35
CA LYS A 12 1.19 20.95 -7.94
C LYS A 12 1.06 19.87 -6.86
N PHE A 13 2.03 19.77 -5.96
CA PHE A 13 1.99 18.79 -4.86
C PHE A 13 0.86 19.08 -3.88
N GLU A 14 0.74 20.32 -3.41
CA GLU A 14 -0.32 20.75 -2.49
C GLU A 14 -1.72 20.55 -3.10
N SER A 15 -1.88 20.84 -4.39
CA SER A 15 -3.11 20.55 -5.13
C SER A 15 -3.44 19.06 -5.11
N ALA A 16 -2.46 18.18 -5.37
CA ALA A 16 -2.67 16.73 -5.34
C ALA A 16 -3.11 16.23 -3.96
N VAL A 17 -2.50 16.73 -2.87
CA VAL A 17 -2.90 16.39 -1.49
C VAL A 17 -4.31 16.90 -1.19
N LYS A 18 -4.64 18.13 -1.60
CA LYS A 18 -5.98 18.70 -1.40
C LYS A 18 -7.05 17.88 -2.10
N HIS A 19 -6.79 17.42 -3.32
CA HIS A 19 -7.71 16.57 -4.06
C HIS A 19 -7.86 15.17 -3.48
N LEU A 20 -6.81 14.64 -2.84
CA LEU A 20 -6.88 13.39 -2.09
C LEU A 20 -7.85 13.50 -0.90
N LEU A 21 -7.84 14.64 -0.18
CA LEU A 21 -8.72 14.88 0.98
C LEU A 21 -10.14 15.28 0.58
N LYS A 22 -10.33 15.90 -0.60
CA LYS A 22 -11.64 16.38 -1.09
C LYS A 22 -11.83 16.02 -2.58
N PRO A 23 -12.12 14.75 -2.90
CA PRO A 23 -12.22 14.29 -4.29
C PRO A 23 -13.38 14.93 -5.09
N THR A 24 -14.41 15.44 -4.41
CA THR A 24 -15.68 15.94 -4.97
C THR A 24 -15.56 17.22 -5.81
N SER A 25 -14.37 17.80 -5.96
CA SER A 25 -14.13 19.12 -6.57
C SER A 25 -13.46 19.08 -7.95
N LEU A 26 -13.34 17.91 -8.58
CA LEU A 26 -12.60 17.70 -9.83
C LEU A 26 -13.46 17.13 -10.96
N GLU A 27 -12.99 17.31 -12.21
CA GLU A 27 -13.42 16.52 -13.37
C GLU A 27 -13.47 15.03 -13.03
N THR A 28 -14.46 14.32 -13.58
CA THR A 28 -14.82 12.96 -13.16
C THR A 28 -13.64 11.98 -13.22
N GLU A 29 -12.72 12.08 -14.19
CA GLU A 29 -11.56 11.18 -14.27
C GLU A 29 -10.48 11.46 -13.21
N LYS A 30 -10.11 12.73 -12.98
CA LYS A 30 -9.14 13.08 -11.94
C LYS A 30 -9.69 12.77 -10.56
N ALA A 31 -10.97 13.09 -10.32
CA ALA A 31 -11.66 12.73 -9.09
C ALA A 31 -11.61 11.21 -8.82
N LYS A 32 -11.89 10.38 -9.84
CA LYS A 32 -11.77 8.92 -9.76
C LYS A 32 -10.35 8.46 -9.42
N SER A 33 -9.33 9.07 -10.03
CA SER A 33 -7.92 8.72 -9.76
C SER A 33 -7.52 9.02 -8.31
N TYR A 34 -7.91 10.18 -7.76
CA TYR A 34 -7.63 10.53 -6.37
C TYR A 34 -8.45 9.70 -5.38
N ALA A 35 -9.72 9.39 -5.69
CA ALA A 35 -10.52 8.46 -4.90
C ALA A 35 -9.89 7.05 -4.87
N ALA A 36 -9.41 6.56 -6.01
CA ALA A 36 -8.69 5.29 -6.09
C ALA A 36 -7.38 5.31 -5.29
N LEU A 37 -6.65 6.43 -5.29
CA LEU A 37 -5.45 6.60 -4.46
C LEU A 37 -5.80 6.57 -2.97
N PHE A 38 -6.83 7.30 -2.54
CA PHE A 38 -7.33 7.31 -1.16
C PHE A 38 -7.74 5.90 -0.70
N ASN A 39 -8.55 5.20 -1.51
CA ASN A 39 -8.94 3.82 -1.22
C ASN A 39 -7.74 2.86 -1.22
N GLY A 40 -6.73 3.11 -2.05
CA GLY A 40 -5.47 2.36 -2.03
C GLY A 40 -4.71 2.51 -0.71
N ILE A 41 -4.67 3.71 -0.14
CA ILE A 41 -4.07 3.97 1.19
C ILE A 41 -4.87 3.23 2.26
N LYS A 42 -6.21 3.32 2.23
CA LYS A 42 -7.11 2.62 3.15
C LYS A 42 -6.95 1.10 3.09
N SER A 43 -6.88 0.53 1.88
CA SER A 43 -6.63 -0.90 1.67
C SER A 43 -5.29 -1.32 2.27
N ASN A 44 -4.24 -0.50 2.12
CA ASN A 44 -2.94 -0.81 2.70
C ASN A 44 -2.96 -0.74 4.24
N LEU A 45 -3.67 0.20 4.87
CA LEU A 45 -3.85 0.21 6.32
C LEU A 45 -4.40 -1.12 6.82
N ARG A 46 -5.47 -1.61 6.17
CA ARG A 46 -6.09 -2.90 6.51
C ARG A 46 -5.14 -4.08 6.34
N LYS A 47 -4.33 -4.11 5.27
CA LYS A 47 -3.33 -5.17 5.05
C LYS A 47 -2.30 -5.25 6.17
N PHE A 48 -1.96 -4.11 6.78
CA PHE A 48 -1.05 -4.02 7.91
C PHE A 48 -1.78 -4.04 9.27
N TYR A 49 -3.06 -4.43 9.28
CA TYR A 49 -3.91 -4.49 10.48
C TYR A 49 -3.96 -3.17 11.26
N LEU A 50 -3.82 -2.03 10.58
CA LEU A 50 -3.96 -0.70 11.14
C LEU A 50 -5.40 -0.19 10.91
N PRO A 51 -5.98 0.54 11.88
CA PRO A 51 -7.35 1.01 11.77
C PRO A 51 -7.50 2.09 10.69
N ASP A 52 -8.68 2.12 10.05
CA ASP A 52 -8.98 3.02 8.92
C ASP A 52 -8.91 4.52 9.29
N ASP A 53 -9.09 4.87 10.57
CA ASP A 53 -9.03 6.25 11.09
C ASP A 53 -7.62 6.87 10.99
N LYS A 54 -6.58 6.04 10.87
CA LYS A 54 -5.18 6.45 10.66
C LYS A 54 -4.91 7.04 9.28
N ILE A 55 -5.87 7.01 8.36
CA ILE A 55 -5.68 7.54 7.00
C ILE A 55 -5.23 9.00 6.98
N TYR A 56 -5.76 9.84 7.87
CA TYR A 56 -5.38 11.25 7.94
C TYR A 56 -3.97 11.44 8.49
N GLU A 57 -3.56 10.59 9.44
CA GLU A 57 -2.18 10.57 9.95
C GLU A 57 -1.19 10.21 8.84
N VAL A 58 -1.52 9.18 8.04
CA VAL A 58 -0.71 8.77 6.88
C VAL A 58 -0.61 9.88 5.84
N ILE A 59 -1.73 10.53 5.50
CA ILE A 59 -1.74 11.62 4.52
C ILE A 59 -0.96 12.82 5.04
N ASN A 60 -1.10 13.17 6.32
CA ASN A 60 -0.37 14.29 6.92
C ASN A 60 1.14 14.03 6.94
N GLU A 61 1.58 12.86 7.38
CA GLU A 61 3.00 12.49 7.35
C GLU A 61 3.56 12.46 5.92
N THR A 62 2.79 11.94 4.96
CA THR A 62 3.15 11.98 3.53
C THR A 62 3.31 13.41 3.03
N TYR A 63 2.41 14.31 3.42
CA TYR A 63 2.47 15.74 3.10
C TYR A 63 3.74 16.38 3.68
N LEU A 64 4.03 16.17 4.96
CA LEU A 64 5.22 16.73 5.63
C LEU A 64 6.51 16.28 4.96
N ARG A 65 6.63 14.99 4.59
CA ARG A 65 7.78 14.48 3.84
C ARG A 65 7.92 15.14 2.47
N GLY A 66 6.80 15.38 1.78
CA GLY A 66 6.80 16.03 0.47
C GLY A 66 7.24 17.49 0.55
N ILE A 67 6.73 18.24 1.54
CA ILE A 67 7.15 19.63 1.78
C ILE A 67 8.64 19.71 2.09
N LYS A 68 9.14 18.86 3.00
CA LYS A 68 10.57 18.81 3.33
C LYS A 68 11.45 18.55 2.10
N LEU A 69 11.00 17.67 1.21
CA LEU A 69 11.70 17.37 -0.05
C LEU A 69 11.77 18.61 -0.96
N ILE A 70 10.64 19.29 -1.13
CA ILE A 70 10.52 20.49 -1.95
C ILE A 70 11.36 21.64 -1.38
N GLU A 71 11.34 21.84 -0.06
CA GLU A 71 12.14 22.86 0.63
C GLU A 71 13.64 22.59 0.52
N SER A 72 14.06 21.34 0.32
CA SER A 72 15.46 21.00 0.04
C SER A 72 15.90 21.29 -1.41
N GLY A 73 15.00 21.82 -2.24
CA GLY A 73 15.25 22.15 -3.65
C GLY A 73 15.02 20.99 -4.61
N GLN A 74 14.47 19.86 -4.14
CA GLN A 74 14.13 18.72 -5.00
C GLN A 74 12.69 18.85 -5.53
N GLU A 75 12.45 18.40 -6.75
CA GLU A 75 11.13 18.46 -7.36
C GLU A 75 10.39 17.11 -7.30
N ILE A 76 9.06 17.18 -7.10
CA ILE A 76 8.17 16.02 -7.21
C ILE A 76 7.44 16.12 -8.55
N GLU A 77 7.99 15.48 -9.59
CA GLU A 77 7.44 15.52 -10.95
C GLU A 77 6.01 14.96 -11.04
N ASN A 78 5.76 13.84 -10.35
CA ASN A 78 4.48 13.16 -10.33
C ASN A 78 3.96 12.99 -8.89
N PRO A 79 3.22 13.98 -8.36
CA PRO A 79 2.69 13.95 -7.00
C PRO A 79 1.86 12.70 -6.69
N GLY A 80 1.00 12.24 -7.61
CA GLY A 80 0.14 11.08 -7.37
C GLY A 80 0.93 9.77 -7.21
N ALA A 81 1.94 9.56 -8.05
CA ALA A 81 2.83 8.40 -7.94
C ALA A 81 3.70 8.48 -6.67
N TRP A 82 4.22 9.67 -6.37
CA TRP A 82 5.05 9.91 -5.19
C TRP A 82 4.26 9.68 -3.90
N ILE A 83 3.06 10.26 -3.78
CA ILE A 83 2.15 10.07 -2.65
C ILE A 83 1.89 8.58 -2.44
N ARG A 84 1.56 7.83 -3.50
CA ARG A 84 1.29 6.40 -3.41
C ARG A 84 2.44 5.62 -2.77
N VAL A 85 3.67 5.90 -3.18
CA VAL A 85 4.87 5.22 -2.66
C VAL A 85 5.16 5.67 -1.23
N THR A 86 5.16 6.97 -0.97
CA THR A 86 5.46 7.53 0.35
C THR A 86 4.43 7.11 1.39
N SER A 87 3.13 7.16 1.08
CA SER A 87 2.07 6.73 2.00
C SER A 87 2.19 5.26 2.36
N PHE A 88 2.59 4.40 1.40
CA PHE A 88 2.85 2.99 1.69
C PHE A 88 4.04 2.82 2.66
N ASN A 89 5.11 3.59 2.47
CA ASN A 89 6.26 3.54 3.37
C ASN A 89 5.90 4.02 4.79
N VAL A 90 5.10 5.08 4.90
CA VAL A 90 4.57 5.57 6.18
C VAL A 90 3.76 4.48 6.89
N ILE A 91 2.81 3.85 6.20
CA ILE A 91 2.01 2.73 6.76
C ILE A 91 2.92 1.60 7.27
N ARG A 92 3.93 1.23 6.48
CA ARG A 92 4.90 0.18 6.85
C ARG A 92 5.71 0.57 8.10
N GLU A 93 6.14 1.83 8.21
CA GLU A 93 6.84 2.32 9.39
C GLU A 93 5.94 2.31 10.64
N MET A 94 4.67 2.69 10.50
CA MET A 94 3.67 2.62 11.58
C MET A 94 3.46 1.18 12.06
N SER A 95 3.32 0.23 11.12
CA SER A 95 3.17 -1.20 11.44
C SER A 95 4.39 -1.75 12.18
N ARG A 96 5.61 -1.47 11.69
CA ARG A 96 6.85 -1.91 12.36
C ARG A 96 7.02 -1.29 13.75
N LYS A 97 6.61 -0.04 13.92
CA LYS A 97 6.63 0.64 15.22
C LYS A 97 5.68 -0.04 16.21
N ARG A 98 4.45 -0.36 15.77
CA ARG A 98 3.47 -1.11 16.57
C ARG A 98 3.98 -2.49 16.97
N GLU A 99 4.55 -3.26 16.02
CA GLU A 99 5.13 -4.58 16.33
C GLU A 99 6.25 -4.48 17.37
N LYS A 100 7.12 -3.47 17.25
CA LYS A 100 8.17 -3.22 18.22
C LYS A 100 7.60 -2.85 19.59
N GLU A 101 6.62 -1.95 19.66
CA GLU A 101 5.96 -1.57 20.92
C GLU A 101 5.30 -2.78 21.58
N GLN A 102 4.60 -3.62 20.81
CA GLN A 102 3.99 -4.87 21.30
C GLN A 102 5.02 -5.89 21.82
N LEU A 103 6.20 -5.98 21.20
CA LEU A 103 7.30 -6.82 21.68
C LEU A 103 7.88 -6.32 23.01
N TRP A 104 7.89 -5.00 23.23
CA TRP A 104 8.38 -4.42 24.47
C TRP A 104 7.34 -4.58 25.58
N ASP A 105 6.05 -4.43 25.27
CA ASP A 105 4.95 -4.67 26.20
C ASP A 105 4.77 -6.16 26.54
N SER A 106 5.02 -7.07 25.59
CA SER A 106 4.95 -8.53 25.85
C SER A 106 6.03 -9.04 26.80
N ASN A 107 7.14 -8.32 26.96
CA ASN A 107 8.14 -8.61 27.99
C ASN A 107 7.77 -8.06 29.38
N LEU A 108 6.69 -7.28 29.47
CA LEU A 108 6.21 -6.65 30.70
C LEU A 108 4.90 -7.26 31.22
N ILE A 109 4.13 -7.94 30.37
CA ILE A 109 2.81 -8.48 30.74
C ILE A 109 2.62 -9.88 30.14
N GLU A 110 2.96 -10.91 30.91
CA GLU A 110 2.22 -12.17 30.80
C GLU A 110 0.75 -11.89 31.15
N GLN A 111 -0.14 -12.33 30.25
CA GLN A 111 -1.60 -12.43 30.35
C GLN A 111 -2.43 -11.36 29.59
N LYS A 112 -3.20 -11.94 28.65
CA LYS A 112 -4.61 -11.64 28.34
C LYS A 112 -4.94 -10.43 27.46
N ILE A 113 -5.16 -10.73 26.19
CA ILE A 113 -6.45 -10.66 25.45
C ILE A 113 -6.13 -10.29 24.00
N ALA A 114 -6.37 -11.23 23.09
CA ALA A 114 -6.44 -10.94 21.66
C ALA A 114 -7.49 -9.84 21.46
N PRO A 115 -7.19 -8.74 20.75
CA PRO A 115 -8.24 -7.80 20.46
C PRO A 115 -9.16 -8.44 19.42
N GLU A 116 -10.33 -8.89 19.90
CA GLU A 116 -11.51 -9.11 19.08
C GLU A 116 -11.89 -7.79 18.42
N TYR A 117 -11.23 -7.46 17.31
CA TYR A 117 -11.71 -6.43 16.41
C TYR A 117 -12.86 -7.04 15.59
N SER A 118 -14.03 -7.07 16.20
CA SER A 118 -15.30 -7.23 15.49
C SER A 118 -15.53 -5.99 14.62
N HIS A 119 -14.92 -5.98 13.44
CA HIS A 119 -15.25 -4.99 12.44
C HIS A 119 -16.67 -5.31 11.94
N SER A 120 -17.62 -4.45 12.32
CA SER A 120 -18.97 -4.40 11.75
C SER A 120 -18.87 -4.43 10.22
N LEU A 121 -19.23 -5.57 9.65
CA LEU A 121 -19.42 -5.79 8.22
C LEU A 121 -20.67 -5.04 7.79
N SER A 122 -20.53 -3.80 7.35
CA SER A 122 -21.53 -3.16 6.50
C SER A 122 -20.92 -2.08 5.63
N SER A 123 -20.27 -2.54 4.56
CA SER A 123 -20.24 -1.80 3.29
C SER A 123 -20.20 -2.84 2.18
N ALA A 124 -21.40 -3.27 1.78
CA ALA A 124 -21.58 -4.14 0.63
C ALA A 124 -21.24 -3.40 -0.68
N ASN A 125 -20.79 -4.19 -1.65
CA ASN A 125 -20.68 -3.93 -3.09
C ASN A 125 -19.24 -3.74 -3.64
N SER A 126 -18.80 -4.77 -4.39
CA SER A 126 -17.62 -4.88 -5.26
C SER A 126 -16.22 -4.97 -4.63
N GLU A 127 -15.90 -4.26 -3.55
CA GLU A 127 -14.54 -4.33 -2.98
C GLU A 127 -14.25 -5.67 -2.30
N ASP A 128 -15.23 -6.22 -1.59
CA ASP A 128 -15.12 -7.52 -0.91
C ASP A 128 -15.07 -8.71 -1.91
N GLU A 129 -15.74 -8.59 -3.05
CA GLU A 129 -15.69 -9.59 -4.12
C GLU A 129 -14.34 -9.60 -4.83
N ASN A 130 -13.77 -8.43 -5.14
CA ASN A 130 -12.44 -8.37 -5.73
C ASN A 130 -11.37 -8.89 -4.75
N LEU A 131 -11.56 -8.71 -3.45
CA LEU A 131 -10.65 -9.27 -2.44
C LEU A 131 -10.71 -10.81 -2.41
N LYS A 132 -11.91 -11.39 -2.41
CA LYS A 132 -12.11 -12.85 -2.49
C LYS A 132 -11.53 -13.43 -3.78
N LEU A 133 -11.73 -12.74 -4.91
CA LEU A 133 -11.13 -13.13 -6.19
C LEU A 133 -9.61 -13.07 -6.17
N LEU A 134 -9.02 -12.08 -5.50
CA LEU A 134 -7.57 -11.96 -5.35
C LEU A 134 -7.01 -13.08 -4.47
N GLU A 135 -7.70 -13.43 -3.39
CA GLU A 135 -7.33 -14.55 -2.53
C GLU A 135 -7.37 -15.89 -3.28
N LEU A 136 -8.44 -16.15 -4.05
CA LEU A 136 -8.54 -17.32 -4.92
C LEU A 136 -7.43 -17.33 -5.99
N ALA A 137 -7.11 -16.17 -6.57
CA ALA A 137 -6.04 -16.07 -7.56
C ALA A 137 -4.67 -16.40 -6.95
N LEU A 138 -4.40 -15.94 -5.71
CA LEU A 138 -3.19 -16.27 -4.95
C LEU A 138 -3.07 -17.75 -4.62
N GLN A 139 -4.19 -18.42 -4.28
CA GLN A 139 -4.23 -19.86 -4.02
C GLN A 139 -3.97 -20.69 -5.29
N LYS A 140 -4.28 -20.15 -6.47
CA LYS A 140 -4.02 -20.81 -7.77
C LYS A 140 -2.59 -20.62 -8.30
N LEU A 141 -1.77 -19.76 -7.68
CA LEU A 141 -0.34 -19.69 -8.01
C LEU A 141 0.42 -20.86 -7.41
N GLU A 142 1.55 -21.18 -8.03
CA GLU A 142 2.55 -22.05 -7.42
C GLU A 142 2.92 -21.52 -6.01
N PRO A 143 3.05 -22.38 -4.98
CA PRO A 143 3.25 -21.95 -3.60
C PRO A 143 4.41 -20.98 -3.43
N GLN A 144 5.53 -21.24 -4.12
CA GLN A 144 6.73 -20.40 -4.07
C GLN A 144 6.53 -19.03 -4.74
N ASP A 145 5.70 -18.98 -5.80
CA ASP A 145 5.35 -17.73 -6.47
C ASP A 145 4.38 -16.90 -5.62
N SER A 146 3.41 -17.57 -4.98
CA SER A 146 2.48 -16.94 -4.04
C SER A 146 3.23 -16.36 -2.83
N GLN A 147 4.14 -17.14 -2.24
CA GLN A 147 4.99 -16.71 -1.13
C GLN A 147 5.79 -15.45 -1.47
N LEU A 148 6.43 -15.40 -2.65
CA LEU A 148 7.14 -14.19 -3.10
C LEU A 148 6.24 -12.96 -3.19
N ILE A 149 5.01 -13.13 -3.66
CA ILE A 149 4.04 -12.04 -3.73
C ILE A 149 3.62 -11.59 -2.34
N VAL A 150 3.33 -12.53 -1.42
CA VAL A 150 2.96 -12.23 -0.04
C VAL A 150 4.08 -11.45 0.65
N LEU A 151 5.30 -12.02 0.70
CA LEU A 151 6.45 -11.39 1.36
C LEU A 151 6.74 -9.98 0.80
N ARG A 152 6.69 -9.83 -0.53
CA ARG A 152 7.04 -8.55 -1.16
C ARG A 152 5.93 -7.50 -1.06
N HIS A 153 4.69 -7.88 -1.34
CA HIS A 153 3.60 -6.93 -1.58
C HIS A 153 2.59 -6.85 -0.45
N ILE A 154 2.48 -7.88 0.37
CA ILE A 154 1.58 -7.90 1.54
C ILE A 154 2.40 -7.54 2.78
N GLU A 155 3.47 -8.28 3.07
CA GLU A 155 4.35 -8.01 4.22
C GLU A 155 5.31 -6.84 3.98
N GLY A 156 5.46 -6.40 2.73
CA GLY A 156 6.23 -5.19 2.39
C GLY A 156 7.75 -5.32 2.61
N LEU A 157 8.29 -6.53 2.61
CA LEU A 157 9.72 -6.80 2.72
C LEU A 157 10.47 -6.26 1.48
N SER A 158 11.66 -5.69 1.67
CA SER A 158 12.56 -5.39 0.54
C SER A 158 13.00 -6.68 -0.17
N TRP A 159 13.45 -6.61 -1.42
CA TRP A 159 13.93 -7.83 -2.10
C TRP A 159 15.10 -8.49 -1.37
N GLN A 160 15.99 -7.70 -0.76
CA GLN A 160 17.03 -8.22 0.11
C GLN A 160 16.45 -8.94 1.34
N GLN A 161 15.42 -8.38 1.98
CA GLN A 161 14.76 -9.03 3.12
C GLN A 161 14.02 -10.31 2.69
N VAL A 162 13.38 -10.31 1.52
CA VAL A 162 12.75 -11.51 0.93
C VAL A 162 13.78 -12.61 0.71
N VAL A 163 14.92 -12.29 0.10
CA VAL A 163 16.02 -13.25 -0.11
C VAL A 163 16.51 -13.82 1.22
N ASN A 164 16.74 -12.97 2.23
CA ASN A 164 17.20 -13.42 3.54
C ASN A 164 16.17 -14.34 4.22
N HIS A 165 14.87 -14.03 4.10
CA HIS A 165 13.79 -14.85 4.62
C HIS A 165 13.74 -16.22 3.92
N LEU A 166 13.84 -16.25 2.59
CA LEU A 166 13.86 -17.51 1.83
C LEU A 166 15.11 -18.34 2.15
N ALA A 167 16.27 -17.69 2.31
CA ALA A 167 17.50 -18.37 2.69
C ALA A 167 17.41 -19.03 4.08
N SER A 168 16.72 -18.39 5.03
CA SER A 168 16.46 -19.02 6.35
C SER A 168 15.54 -20.26 6.28
N GLN A 169 14.77 -20.41 5.20
CA GLN A 169 13.96 -21.58 4.91
C GLN A 169 14.65 -22.58 3.96
N GLY A 170 15.93 -22.35 3.64
CA GLY A 170 16.73 -23.22 2.78
C GLY A 170 16.67 -22.91 1.28
N GLU A 171 15.98 -21.86 0.86
CA GLU A 171 15.92 -21.42 -0.54
C GLU A 171 16.86 -20.23 -0.78
N TYR A 172 17.96 -20.47 -1.49
CA TYR A 172 18.97 -19.45 -1.78
C TYR A 172 18.75 -18.82 -3.15
N LEU A 173 18.43 -17.52 -3.17
CA LEU A 173 18.23 -16.74 -4.39
C LEU A 173 19.05 -15.46 -4.33
N THR A 174 19.44 -14.93 -5.49
CA THR A 174 19.95 -13.56 -5.57
C THR A 174 18.79 -12.56 -5.58
N GLU A 175 19.04 -11.31 -5.15
CA GLU A 175 18.03 -10.25 -5.17
C GLU A 175 17.45 -10.04 -6.58
N ALA A 176 18.32 -10.08 -7.60
CA ALA A 176 17.91 -9.97 -9.00
C ALA A 176 16.99 -11.12 -9.44
N SER A 177 17.30 -12.36 -9.02
CA SER A 177 16.47 -13.53 -9.31
C SER A 177 15.11 -13.45 -8.61
N ALA A 178 15.10 -13.11 -7.32
CA ALA A 178 13.87 -12.93 -6.55
C ALA A 178 12.96 -11.85 -7.18
N ARG A 179 13.55 -10.72 -7.60
CA ARG A 179 12.82 -9.64 -8.29
C ARG A 179 12.26 -10.09 -9.64
N GLN A 180 13.05 -10.76 -10.47
CA GLN A 180 12.59 -11.23 -11.77
C GLN A 180 11.48 -12.27 -11.61
N ARG A 181 11.64 -13.18 -10.66
CA ARG A 181 10.64 -14.20 -10.34
C ARG A 181 9.36 -13.55 -9.85
N GLY A 182 9.41 -12.68 -8.84
CA GLY A 182 8.23 -11.97 -8.34
C GLY A 182 7.52 -11.15 -9.42
N ASN A 183 8.24 -10.53 -10.36
CA ASN A 183 7.63 -9.87 -11.51
C ASN A 183 6.85 -10.85 -12.42
N ARG A 184 7.38 -12.05 -12.66
CA ARG A 184 6.68 -13.10 -13.42
C ARG A 184 5.47 -13.62 -12.64
N SER A 185 5.62 -13.87 -11.35
CA SER A 185 4.54 -14.28 -10.44
C SER A 185 3.41 -13.25 -10.43
N LEU A 186 3.73 -11.95 -10.39
CA LEU A 186 2.74 -10.87 -10.42
C LEU A 186 1.98 -10.81 -11.76
N LYS A 187 2.67 -11.06 -12.88
CA LYS A 187 2.03 -11.16 -14.20
C LYS A 187 1.05 -12.36 -14.25
N ARG A 188 1.45 -13.50 -13.70
CA ARG A 188 0.60 -14.70 -13.59
C ARG A 188 -0.61 -14.44 -12.71
N LEU A 189 -0.42 -13.85 -11.54
CA LEU A 189 -1.50 -13.46 -10.62
C LEU A 189 -2.54 -12.58 -11.31
N ARG A 190 -2.10 -11.54 -12.02
CA ARG A 190 -3.00 -10.66 -12.78
C ARG A 190 -3.81 -11.44 -13.81
N LYS A 191 -3.17 -12.35 -14.55
CA LYS A 191 -3.86 -13.18 -15.55
C LYS A 191 -4.95 -14.03 -14.89
N ILE A 192 -4.61 -14.77 -13.83
CA ILE A 192 -5.56 -15.63 -13.10
C ILE A 192 -6.71 -14.79 -12.54
N PHE A 193 -6.41 -13.66 -11.92
CA PHE A 193 -7.43 -12.76 -11.36
C PHE A 193 -8.44 -12.30 -12.42
N PHE A 194 -7.96 -11.84 -13.58
CA PHE A 194 -8.84 -11.38 -14.65
C PHE A 194 -9.59 -12.52 -15.35
N GLU A 195 -9.05 -13.74 -15.36
CA GLU A 195 -9.78 -14.93 -15.81
C GLU A 195 -10.93 -15.26 -14.85
N LEU A 196 -10.66 -15.33 -13.54
CA LEU A 196 -11.70 -15.53 -12.53
C LEU A 196 -12.79 -14.46 -12.58
N LYS A 197 -12.40 -13.20 -12.79
CA LYS A 197 -13.33 -12.07 -12.90
C LYS A 197 -14.21 -12.11 -14.16
N LYS A 198 -13.82 -12.83 -15.22
CA LYS A 198 -14.67 -13.01 -16.42
C LYS A 198 -15.74 -14.09 -16.25
N HIS A 199 -15.55 -14.99 -15.29
CA HIS A 199 -16.42 -16.14 -15.05
C HIS A 199 -17.38 -15.94 -13.86
N ASN A 200 -17.21 -14.85 -13.11
CA ASN A 200 -18.18 -14.31 -12.14
C ASN A 200 -18.92 -13.12 -12.76
#